data_AF-A0A3N5UXZ2-F1
#
_entry.id   AF-A0A3N5UXZ2-F1
#
_cell.length_a   1.000
_cell.length_b   1.000
_cell.length_c   1.000
_cell.angle_alpha   90.00
_cell.angle_beta   90.00
_cell.angle_gamma   90.00
#
_symmetry.space_group_name_H-M   'P 1'
#
loop_
_entity.id
_entity.type
_entity.pdbx_description
1 polymer ?
#
loop_
_entity_poly.entity_id
_entity_poly.type
_entity_poly.pdbx_seq_one_letter_code
_entity_poly.pdbx_strand_id
1 'polypeptide(L)'
;MSMPRNEIGSEMETAWGVFAQSLEKSIRLLDADIKEAKYMASKCTDEWCSATEHVIDELNNALFSISEPRWSDAAVSNKIKELKHRVHDLYANYNIVYRSVH
;
A
#
# COMPACT_ATOMS: atom_id res chain seq x y z
N MET A 1 -15.63 31.81 -23.31
CA MET A 1 -15.76 30.86 -22.18
C MET A 1 -14.39 30.71 -21.54
N SER A 2 -14.21 31.17 -20.31
CA SER A 2 -12.95 30.98 -19.58
C SER A 2 -12.83 29.51 -19.20
N MET A 3 -11.70 28.89 -19.56
CA MET A 3 -11.38 27.51 -19.21
C MET A 3 -11.44 27.30 -17.68
N PRO A 4 -12.13 26.27 -17.15
CA PRO A 4 -12.26 26.04 -15.70
C PRO A 4 -11.00 25.36 -15.15
N ARG A 5 -9.82 26.00 -15.31
CA ARG A 5 -8.53 25.43 -14.87
C ARG A 5 -8.51 25.06 -13.39
N ASN A 6 -9.25 25.80 -12.56
CA ASN A 6 -9.27 25.61 -11.11
C ASN A 6 -10.09 24.38 -10.70
N GLU A 7 -11.22 24.13 -11.36
CA GLU A 7 -12.06 22.96 -11.09
C GLU A 7 -11.33 21.68 -11.52
N ILE A 8 -10.70 21.70 -12.70
CA ILE A 8 -9.91 20.55 -13.19
C ILE A 8 -8.76 20.22 -12.23
N GLY A 9 -8.02 21.23 -11.75
CA GLY A 9 -6.93 21.02 -10.78
C GLY A 9 -7.42 20.43 -9.46
N SER A 10 -8.54 20.94 -8.93
CA SER A 10 -9.13 20.47 -7.68
C SER A 10 -9.61 19.01 -7.76
N GLU A 11 -10.20 18.61 -8.88
CA GLU A 11 -10.61 17.22 -9.11
C GLU A 11 -9.39 16.28 -9.18
N MET A 12 -8.31 16.70 -9.85
CA MET A 12 -7.07 15.93 -9.91
C MET A 12 -6.41 15.77 -8.54
N GLU A 13 -6.37 16.84 -7.74
CA GLU A 13 -5.89 16.81 -6.35
C GLU A 13 -6.72 15.86 -5.47
N THR A 14 -8.05 15.92 -5.61
CA THR A 14 -8.96 15.05 -4.87
C THR A 14 -8.74 13.58 -5.23
N ALA A 15 -8.69 13.25 -6.53
CA ALA A 15 -8.46 11.88 -6.99
C ALA A 15 -7.11 11.33 -6.51
N TRP A 16 -6.07 12.16 -6.51
CA TRP A 16 -4.75 11.79 -6.02
C TRP A 16 -4.74 11.51 -4.51
N GLY A 17 -5.39 12.36 -3.72
CA GLY A 17 -5.56 12.16 -2.29
C GLY A 17 -6.30 10.85 -1.98
N VAL A 18 -7.39 10.57 -2.70
CA VAL A 18 -8.15 9.32 -2.58
C VAL A 18 -7.28 8.11 -2.90
N PHE A 19 -6.49 8.16 -3.99
CA PHE A 19 -5.60 7.07 -4.36
C PHE A 19 -4.56 6.77 -3.27
N ALA A 20 -3.90 7.80 -2.71
CA ALA A 20 -2.96 7.62 -1.62
C ALA A 20 -3.62 7.04 -0.36
N GLN A 21 -4.84 7.47 -0.03
CA GLN A 21 -5.60 6.93 1.09
C GLN A 21 -6.01 5.47 0.87
N SER A 22 -6.37 5.10 -0.36
CA SER A 22 -6.67 3.71 -0.73
C SER A 22 -5.45 2.82 -0.60
N LEU A 23 -4.26 3.26 -1.03
CA LEU A 23 -3.01 2.51 -0.82
C LEU A 23 -2.70 2.32 0.67
N GLU A 24 -2.87 3.37 1.47
CA GLU A 24 -2.69 3.28 2.92
C GLU A 24 -3.63 2.22 3.54
N LYS A 25 -4.90 2.22 3.12
CA LYS A 25 -5.89 1.25 3.58
C LYS A 25 -5.52 -0.17 3.18
N SER A 26 -5.12 -0.41 1.93
CA SER A 26 -4.71 -1.73 1.45
C SER A 26 -3.52 -2.29 2.25
N ILE A 27 -2.50 -1.46 2.50
CA ILE A 27 -1.34 -1.85 3.33
C ILE A 27 -1.76 -2.17 4.77
N ARG A 28 -2.68 -1.39 5.35
CA ARG A 28 -3.21 -1.67 6.70
C ARG A 28 -4.00 -2.98 6.78
N LEU A 29 -4.79 -3.29 5.75
CA LEU A 29 -5.54 -4.55 5.68
C LEU A 29 -4.59 -5.75 5.63
N LEU A 30 -3.60 -5.70 4.73
CA LEU A 30 -2.61 -6.77 4.61
C LEU A 30 -1.76 -6.96 5.88
N ASP A 31 -1.35 -5.85 6.52
CA ASP A 31 -0.63 -5.90 7.79
C ASP A 31 -1.46 -6.58 8.90
N ALA A 32 -2.76 -6.30 8.95
CA ALA A 32 -3.66 -6.94 9.90
C ALA A 32 -3.79 -8.45 9.63
N ASP A 33 -3.94 -8.84 8.36
CA ASP A 33 -4.04 -10.25 7.97
C ASP A 33 -2.75 -11.03 8.28
N ILE A 34 -1.57 -10.46 7.99
CA ILE A 34 -0.27 -11.06 8.34
C ILE A 34 -0.12 -11.22 9.85
N LYS A 35 -0.52 -10.20 10.62
CA LYS A 35 -0.49 -10.27 12.09
C LYS A 35 -1.42 -11.35 12.62
N GLU A 36 -2.62 -11.50 12.05
CA GLU A 36 -3.57 -12.54 12.45
C GLU A 36 -3.03 -13.94 12.10
N ALA A 37 -2.46 -14.12 10.91
CA ALA A 37 -1.88 -15.38 10.46
C ALA A 37 -0.75 -15.87 11.40
N LYS A 38 0.02 -14.95 11.99
CA LYS A 38 1.03 -15.27 13.00
C LYS A 38 0.47 -16.03 14.22
N TYR A 39 -0.78 -15.76 14.60
CA TYR A 39 -1.41 -16.38 15.79
C TYR A 39 -2.33 -17.55 15.43
N MET A 40 -2.62 -17.77 14.15
CA MET A 40 -3.54 -18.79 13.68
C MET A 40 -2.80 -19.83 12.83
N ALA A 41 -2.43 -20.95 13.44
CA ALA A 41 -1.71 -22.04 12.79
C ALA A 41 -2.40 -22.57 11.51
N SER A 42 -3.72 -22.41 11.36
CA SER A 42 -4.48 -22.85 10.18
C SER A 42 -4.51 -21.84 9.02
N LYS A 43 -4.19 -20.56 9.25
CA LYS A 43 -4.18 -19.54 8.18
C LYS A 43 -2.90 -19.60 7.33
N CYS A 44 -1.80 -20.06 7.92
CA CYS A 44 -0.51 -20.08 7.23
C CYS A 44 -0.35 -21.38 6.43
N THR A 45 -1.00 -21.45 5.27
CA THR A 45 -0.78 -22.50 4.25
C THR A 45 0.18 -22.00 3.18
N ASP A 46 0.82 -22.90 2.44
CA ASP A 46 1.72 -22.54 1.33
C ASP A 46 1.01 -21.64 0.29
N GLU A 47 -0.26 -21.94 0.00
CA GLU A 47 -1.11 -21.14 -0.88
C GLU A 47 -1.35 -19.73 -0.33
N TRP A 48 -1.64 -19.61 0.96
CA TRP A 48 -1.83 -18.31 1.61
C TRP A 48 -0.52 -17.51 1.62
N CYS A 49 0.62 -18.15 1.87
CA CYS A 49 1.93 -17.50 1.84
C CYS A 49 2.24 -16.95 0.44
N SER A 50 2.11 -17.78 -0.61
CA SER A 50 2.35 -17.36 -2.00
C SER A 50 1.40 -16.23 -2.42
N ALA A 51 0.11 -16.33 -2.09
CA ALA A 51 -0.86 -15.27 -2.40
C ALA A 51 -0.51 -13.96 -1.66
N THR A 52 -0.13 -14.05 -0.39
CA THR A 52 0.27 -12.89 0.43
C THR A 52 1.51 -12.22 -0.13
N GLU A 53 2.55 -12.98 -0.48
CA GLU A 53 3.77 -12.46 -1.09
C GLU A 53 3.46 -11.71 -2.40
N HIS A 54 2.64 -12.27 -3.27
CA HIS A 54 2.21 -11.60 -4.50
C HIS A 54 1.49 -10.28 -4.25
N VAL A 55 0.62 -10.20 -3.24
CA VAL A 55 -0.05 -8.94 -2.90
C VAL A 55 0.96 -7.92 -2.35
N ILE A 56 1.95 -8.34 -1.55
CA ILE A 56 3.02 -7.42 -1.10
C ILE A 56 3.79 -6.89 -2.32
N ASP A 57 4.14 -7.75 -3.28
CA ASP A 57 4.82 -7.36 -4.51
C ASP A 57 3.99 -6.37 -5.34
N GLU A 58 2.68 -6.58 -5.48
CA GLU A 58 1.78 -5.66 -6.18
C GLU A 58 1.73 -4.29 -5.50
N LEU A 59 1.61 -4.25 -4.17
CA LEU A 59 1.62 -3.00 -3.40
C LEU A 59 2.97 -2.29 -3.49
N ASN A 60 4.07 -3.03 -3.46
CA ASN A 60 5.41 -2.51 -3.67
C ASN A 60 5.53 -1.88 -5.07
N ASN A 61 5.15 -2.61 -6.11
CA ASN A 61 5.17 -2.13 -7.48
C ASN A 61 4.29 -0.89 -7.66
N ALA A 62 3.07 -0.89 -7.10
CA ALA A 62 2.18 0.26 -7.13
C ALA A 62 2.84 1.49 -6.48
N LEU A 63 3.49 1.35 -5.32
CA LEU A 63 4.11 2.48 -4.62
C LEU A 63 5.37 3.01 -5.29
N PHE A 64 6.22 2.13 -5.82
CA PHE A 64 7.51 2.51 -6.38
C PHE A 64 7.42 2.92 -7.86
N SER A 65 6.34 2.55 -8.57
CA SER A 65 6.06 3.03 -9.93
C SER A 65 5.33 4.38 -9.98
N ILE A 66 4.84 4.88 -8.83
CA ILE A 66 4.20 6.20 -8.74
C ILE A 66 5.15 7.30 -9.22
N SER A 67 4.67 8.06 -10.21
CA SER A 67 5.22 9.36 -10.57
C SER A 67 4.42 10.44 -9.88
N GLU A 68 4.93 10.99 -8.78
CA GLU A 68 4.23 12.00 -7.98
C GLU A 68 3.96 13.28 -8.82
N PRO A 69 2.70 13.74 -8.91
CA PRO A 69 2.38 14.97 -9.62
C PRO A 69 3.01 16.19 -8.95
N ARG A 70 3.50 17.16 -9.74
CA ARG A 70 4.11 18.41 -9.21
C ARG A 70 3.17 19.28 -8.39
N TRP A 71 1.87 19.16 -8.62
CA TRP A 71 0.81 19.88 -7.91
C TRP A 71 0.34 19.13 -6.65
N SER A 72 0.86 17.93 -6.37
CA SER A 72 0.50 17.17 -5.16
C SER A 72 0.83 17.97 -3.90
N ASP A 73 -0.08 17.93 -2.93
CA ASP A 73 0.18 18.41 -1.58
C ASP A 73 1.38 17.64 -0.98
N ALA A 74 2.24 18.38 -0.28
CA ALA A 74 3.36 17.84 0.47
C ALA A 74 2.91 16.79 1.52
N ALA A 75 1.72 16.93 2.10
CA ALA A 75 1.15 15.95 3.02
C ALA A 75 0.96 14.58 2.35
N VAL A 76 0.45 14.56 1.11
CA VAL A 76 0.25 13.33 0.34
C VAL A 76 1.59 12.73 -0.08
N SER A 77 2.54 13.55 -0.52
CA SER A 77 3.91 13.10 -0.84
C SER A 77 4.61 12.46 0.36
N ASN A 78 4.49 13.08 1.55
CA ASN A 78 5.05 12.51 2.78
C ASN A 78 4.35 11.19 3.14
N LYS A 79 3.03 11.10 2.96
CA LYS A 79 2.28 9.85 3.15
C LYS A 79 2.82 8.74 2.24
N ILE A 80 3.03 9.00 0.96
CA ILE A 80 3.56 7.99 0.01
C ILE A 80 4.95 7.51 0.43
N LYS A 81 5.82 8.41 0.91
CA LYS A 81 7.14 8.02 1.46
C LYS A 81 7.01 7.11 2.68
N GLU A 82 6.11 7.43 3.60
CA GLU A 82 5.81 6.57 4.76
C GLU A 82 5.31 5.18 4.30
N LEU A 83 4.43 5.14 3.30
CA LEU A 83 3.89 3.88 2.78
C LEU A 83 4.97 3.01 2.14
N LYS A 84 5.95 3.60 1.43
CA LYS A 84 7.12 2.87 0.90
C LYS A 84 7.90 2.17 2.00
N HIS A 85 8.13 2.83 3.14
CA HIS A 85 8.78 2.19 4.29
C HIS A 85 7.90 1.07 4.88
N ARG A 86 6.59 1.31 5.02
CA ARG A 86 5.66 0.31 5.58
C ARG A 86 5.55 -0.95 4.74
N VAL A 87 5.74 -0.89 3.43
CA VAL A 87 5.79 -2.10 2.59
C VAL A 87 7.02 -2.96 2.90
N HIS A 88 8.17 -2.35 3.22
CA HIS A 88 9.32 -3.13 3.70
C HIS A 88 9.03 -3.79 5.05
N ASP A 89 8.31 -3.12 5.94
CA ASP A 89 7.86 -3.72 7.21
C ASP A 89 6.91 -4.90 6.98
N LEU A 90 6.04 -4.84 5.95
CA LEU A 90 5.17 -5.95 5.55
C LEU A 90 5.99 -7.18 5.16
N TYR A 91 7.01 -7.04 4.31
CA TYR A 91 7.90 -8.16 3.97
C TYR A 91 8.58 -8.74 5.20
N ALA A 92 9.05 -7.90 6.12
CA ALA A 92 9.68 -8.36 7.36
C ALA A 92 8.72 -9.17 8.23
N ASN A 93 7.49 -8.68 8.40
CA ASN A 93 6.45 -9.36 9.17
C ASN A 93 6.00 -10.66 8.50
N TYR A 94 5.81 -10.64 7.18
CA TYR A 94 5.48 -11.82 6.38
C TYR A 94 6.55 -12.90 6.50
N ASN A 95 7.84 -12.55 6.39
CA ASN A 95 8.95 -13.49 6.50
C ASN A 95 9.01 -14.19 7.87
N ILE A 96 8.61 -13.51 8.95
CA ILE A 96 8.48 -14.16 10.28
C ILE A 96 7.41 -15.25 10.24
N VAL A 97 6.28 -14.98 9.58
CA VAL A 97 5.16 -15.92 9.44
C VAL A 97 5.54 -17.08 8.52
N TYR A 98 6.16 -16.79 7.36
CA TYR A 98 6.63 -17.79 6.40
C TYR A 98 7.56 -18.84 7.02
N ARG A 99 8.55 -18.39 7.82
CA ARG A 99 9.51 -19.25 8.55
C ARG A 99 8.89 -20.08 9.67
N SER A 100 7.64 -19.83 10.03
CA SER A 100 6.94 -20.68 11.01
C SER A 100 6.32 -21.92 10.37
N VAL A 101 6.23 -21.94 9.04
CA VAL A 101 5.66 -23.04 8.24
C VAL A 101 6.73 -23.82 7.47
N HIS A 102 7.79 -23.13 7.02
CA HIS A 102 8.93 -23.70 6.30
C HIS A 102 10.21 -23.64 7.14
#